data_AF-A0AAW2L5E2-F1
#
_entry.id   AF-A0AAW2L5E2-F1
#
_cell.length_a   1.000
_cell.length_b   1.000
_cell.length_c   1.000
_cell.angle_alpha   90.00
_cell.angle_beta   90.00
_cell.angle_gamma   90.00
#
_symmetry.space_group_name_H-M   'P 1'
#
loop_
_entity.id
_entity.type
_entity.pdbx_description
1 polymer ?
#
loop_
_entity_poly.entity_id
_entity_poly.type
_entity_poly.pdbx_seq_one_letter_code
_entity_poly.pdbx_strand_id
1 'polypeptide(L)'
;MQEHLKKLKDVNRNLRREIRQRMGESLNDLGYDQMVNLIEDMDSSLRLIRERKYKVIGNQIETSKKKLRNVEEIHRNLVLELDARQEDPHYGLIEHDGTITRFLDSHTGLV
;
A
#
# COMPACT_ATOMS: atom_id res chain seq x y z
N MET A 1 -19.12 38.98 25.11
CA MET A 1 -18.18 38.78 23.97
C MET A 1 -16.72 38.70 24.42
N GLN A 2 -16.20 39.67 25.18
CA GLN A 2 -14.81 39.65 25.67
C GLN A 2 -14.51 38.47 26.61
N GLU A 3 -15.43 38.10 27.50
CA GLU A 3 -15.28 36.94 28.38
C GLU A 3 -15.14 35.61 27.61
N HIS A 4 -15.88 35.46 26.50
CA HIS A 4 -15.78 34.28 25.66
C HIS A 4 -14.41 34.18 25.00
N LEU A 5 -13.90 35.30 24.48
CA LEU A 5 -12.54 35.37 23.94
C LEU A 5 -11.48 35.04 24.99
N LYS A 6 -11.65 35.51 26.23
CA LYS A 6 -10.76 35.18 27.35
C LYS A 6 -10.75 33.66 27.62
N LYS A 7 -11.93 33.05 27.74
CA LYS A 7 -12.07 31.58 27.92
C LYS A 7 -11.37 30.79 26.82
N LEU A 8 -11.55 31.18 25.56
CA LEU A 8 -10.90 30.51 24.42
C LEU A 8 -9.37 30.63 24.47
N LYS A 9 -8.84 31.80 24.85
CA LYS A 9 -7.38 32.00 25.01
C LYS A 9 -6.82 31.13 26.13
N ASP A 10 -7.53 31.01 27.24
CA ASP A 10 -7.12 30.16 28.37
C ASP A 10 -7.10 28.68 27.98
N VAL A 11 -8.13 28.20 27.27
CA VAL A 11 -8.17 26.83 26.73
C VAL A 11 -7.01 26.61 25.75
N ASN A 12 -6.77 27.52 24.81
CA ASN A 12 -5.68 27.38 23.84
C ASN A 12 -4.31 27.32 24.51
N ARG A 13 -4.10 28.16 25.55
CA ARG A 13 -2.88 28.15 26.35
C ARG A 13 -2.67 26.80 27.05
N ASN A 14 -3.73 26.22 27.62
CA ASN A 14 -3.67 24.91 28.26
C ASN A 14 -3.35 23.81 27.25
N LEU A 15 -4.03 23.76 26.11
CA LEU A 15 -3.76 22.79 25.04
C LEU A 15 -2.32 22.87 24.55
N ARG A 16 -1.78 24.09 24.36
CA ARG A 16 -0.36 24.26 23.97
C ARG A 16 0.60 23.75 25.04
N ARG A 17 0.25 23.91 26.32
CA ARG A 17 1.06 23.36 27.43
C ARG A 17 1.01 21.84 27.42
N GLU A 18 -0.16 21.24 27.26
CA GLU A 18 -0.30 19.78 27.17
C GLU A 18 0.49 19.20 25.99
N ILE A 19 0.46 19.85 24.82
CA ILE A 19 1.28 19.44 23.67
C ILE A 19 2.78 19.47 24.03
N ARG A 20 3.26 20.54 24.65
CA ARG A 20 4.67 20.63 25.10
C ARG A 20 5.02 19.55 26.12
N GLN A 21 4.15 19.29 27.08
CA GLN A 21 4.34 18.23 28.08
C GLN A 21 4.45 16.85 27.44
N ARG A 22 3.59 16.54 26.46
CA ARG A 22 3.68 15.32 25.66
C ARG A 22 4.96 15.23 24.83
N MET A 23 5.60 16.36 24.51
CA MET A 23 6.91 16.43 23.86
C MET A 23 8.09 16.40 24.84
N GLY A 24 7.84 16.30 26.15
CA GLY A 24 8.88 16.27 27.19
C GLY A 24 9.31 17.65 27.69
N GLU A 25 8.56 18.70 27.38
CA GLU A 25 8.85 20.08 27.77
C GLU A 25 7.86 20.60 28.83
N SER A 26 8.20 21.69 29.55
CA SER A 26 7.30 22.33 30.53
C SER A 26 6.79 21.36 31.64
N LEU A 27 7.67 20.47 32.12
CA LEU A 27 7.34 19.43 33.09
C LEU A 27 7.50 19.87 34.57
N ASN A 28 8.17 21.00 34.81
CA ASN A 28 8.53 21.47 36.16
C ASN A 28 7.33 21.69 37.10
N ASP A 29 6.15 21.92 36.53
CA ASP A 29 4.92 22.19 37.28
C ASP A 29 4.05 20.93 37.50
N LEU A 30 4.51 19.75 37.07
CA LEU A 30 3.78 18.50 37.23
C LEU A 30 4.14 17.82 38.55
N GLY A 31 3.12 17.43 39.31
CA GLY A 31 3.29 16.53 40.45
C GLY A 31 3.61 15.09 40.01
N TYR A 32 4.02 14.25 40.96
CA TYR A 32 4.39 12.86 40.70
C TYR A 32 3.30 12.08 39.95
N ASP A 33 2.06 12.07 40.45
CA ASP A 33 0.95 11.35 39.83
C ASP A 33 0.65 11.86 38.41
N GLN A 34 0.74 13.17 38.19
CA GLN A 34 0.52 13.77 36.88
C GLN A 34 1.62 13.37 35.89
N MET A 35 2.86 13.26 36.36
CA MET A 35 3.98 12.78 35.56
C MET A 35 3.82 11.29 35.19
N VAL A 36 3.41 10.46 36.15
CA VAL A 36 3.12 9.03 35.91
C VAL A 36 2.01 8.87 34.88
N ASN A 37 0.89 9.57 35.07
CA ASN A 37 -0.24 9.52 34.12
C ASN A 37 0.18 9.96 32.71
N LEU A 38 0.98 11.04 32.60
CA LEU A 38 1.49 11.50 31.32
C LEU A 38 2.36 10.45 30.62
N ILE A 39 3.20 9.74 31.37
CA ILE A 39 4.04 8.65 30.84
C ILE A 39 3.16 7.50 30.33
N GLU A 40 2.18 7.06 31.11
CA GLU A 40 1.26 5.97 30.74
C GLU A 40 0.39 6.33 29.51
N ASP A 41 -0.13 7.56 29.46
CA ASP A 41 -0.90 8.08 28.32
C ASP A 41 -0.07 8.11 27.04
N MET A 42 1.21 8.52 27.14
CA MET A 42 2.12 8.56 26.00
C MET A 42 2.51 7.16 25.54
N ASP A 43 2.81 6.23 26.46
CA ASP A 43 3.15 4.84 26.10
C ASP A 43 1.98 4.12 25.42
N SER A 44 0.78 4.23 25.97
CA SER A 44 -0.43 3.64 25.39
C SER A 44 -0.74 4.23 24.00
N SER A 45 -0.61 5.55 23.84
CA SER A 45 -0.78 6.22 22.54
C SER A 45 0.24 5.74 21.52
N LEU A 46 1.53 5.64 21.91
CA LEU A 46 2.59 5.16 21.04
C LEU A 46 2.38 3.70 20.62
N ARG A 47 1.94 2.84 21.54
CA ARG A 47 1.59 1.45 21.25
C ARG A 47 0.50 1.35 20.19
N LEU A 48 -0.59 2.11 20.34
CA LEU A 48 -1.70 2.14 19.37
C LEU A 48 -1.25 2.65 17.99
N ILE A 49 -0.41 3.70 17.94
CA ILE A 49 0.12 4.23 16.68
C ILE A 49 0.99 3.19 15.98
N ARG A 50 1.88 2.52 16.72
CA ARG A 50 2.76 1.46 16.18
C ARG A 50 1.94 0.30 15.64
N GLU A 51 0.95 -0.19 16.39
CA GLU A 51 0.08 -1.29 15.98
C GLU A 51 -0.64 -0.96 14.66
N ARG A 52 -1.24 0.23 14.56
CA ARG A 52 -1.89 0.69 13.34
C ARG A 52 -0.91 0.77 12.17
N LYS A 53 0.29 1.30 12.39
CA LYS A 53 1.34 1.40 11.37
C LYS A 53 1.75 0.01 10.87
N TYR A 54 1.99 -0.94 11.76
CA TYR A 54 2.34 -2.32 11.39
C TYR A 54 1.21 -3.00 10.61
N LYS A 55 -0.05 -2.81 11.02
CA LYS A 55 -1.20 -3.33 10.29
C LYS A 55 -1.29 -2.78 8.87
N VAL A 56 -1.12 -1.47 8.68
CA VAL A 56 -1.15 -0.85 7.35
C VAL A 56 -0.01 -1.37 6.48
N ILE A 57 1.21 -1.45 7.02
CA ILE A 57 2.38 -1.98 6.30
C ILE A 57 2.14 -3.46 5.92
N GLY A 58 1.66 -4.28 6.86
CA GLY A 58 1.36 -5.68 6.61
C GLY A 58 0.31 -5.87 5.52
N ASN A 59 -0.77 -5.09 5.54
CA ASN A 59 -1.80 -5.11 4.50
C ASN A 59 -1.23 -4.73 3.12
N GLN A 60 -0.35 -3.73 3.08
CA GLN A 60 0.30 -3.31 1.84
C GLN A 60 1.20 -4.42 1.28
N ILE A 61 1.99 -5.08 2.14
CA ILE A 61 2.84 -6.22 1.76
C ILE A 61 1.99 -7.36 1.19
N GLU A 62 0.92 -7.77 1.88
CA GLU A 62 0.07 -8.85 1.42
C GLU A 62 -0.65 -8.52 0.11
N THR A 63 -1.06 -7.27 -0.07
CA THR A 63 -1.63 -6.79 -1.33
C THR A 63 -0.60 -6.88 -2.47
N SER A 64 0.63 -6.43 -2.24
CA SER A 64 1.70 -6.51 -3.22
C SER A 64 2.05 -7.97 -3.58
N LYS A 65 2.13 -8.88 -2.59
CA LYS A 65 2.36 -10.31 -2.83
C LYS A 65 1.25 -10.94 -3.68
N LYS A 66 -0.02 -10.61 -3.39
CA LYS A 66 -1.17 -11.09 -4.18
C LYS A 66 -1.07 -10.63 -5.64
N LYS A 67 -0.71 -9.36 -5.87
CA LYS A 67 -0.50 -8.82 -7.22
C LYS A 67 0.63 -9.54 -7.95
N LEU A 68 1.74 -9.78 -7.27
CA LEU A 68 2.88 -10.50 -7.86
C LEU A 68 2.46 -11.91 -8.31
N ARG A 69 1.85 -12.70 -7.41
CA ARG A 69 1.35 -14.04 -7.76
C ARG A 69 0.38 -14.04 -8.93
N ASN A 70 -0.54 -13.08 -8.97
CA ASN A 70 -1.50 -12.95 -10.07
C ASN A 70 -0.78 -12.69 -11.42
N VAL A 71 0.23 -11.82 -11.43
CA VAL A 71 1.00 -11.53 -12.65
C VAL A 71 1.85 -12.73 -13.07
N GLU A 72 2.48 -13.42 -12.11
CA GLU A 72 3.24 -14.66 -12.37
C GLU A 72 2.35 -15.76 -12.95
N GLU A 73 1.13 -15.91 -12.45
CA GLU A 73 0.15 -16.88 -12.95
C GLU A 73 -0.31 -16.54 -14.36
N ILE A 74 -0.67 -15.28 -14.62
CA ILE A 74 -1.01 -14.81 -15.98
C ILE A 74 0.15 -15.06 -16.94
N HIS A 75 1.38 -14.71 -16.54
CA HIS A 75 2.56 -14.92 -17.36
C HIS A 75 2.77 -16.41 -17.68
N ARG A 76 2.67 -17.28 -16.66
CA ARG A 76 2.79 -18.74 -16.85
C ARG A 76 1.74 -19.28 -17.81
N ASN A 77 0.48 -18.86 -17.66
CA ASN A 77 -0.60 -19.30 -18.54
C ASN A 77 -0.38 -18.84 -19.99
N LEU A 78 0.04 -17.59 -20.20
CA LEU A 78 0.35 -17.08 -21.54
C LEU A 78 1.51 -17.82 -22.20
N VAL A 79 2.57 -18.15 -21.45
CA VAL A 79 3.69 -18.94 -21.96
C VAL A 79 3.21 -20.33 -22.38
N LEU A 80 2.42 -21.00 -21.54
CA LEU A 80 1.84 -22.32 -21.88
C LEU A 80 0.95 -22.27 -23.12
N GLU A 81 0.12 -21.23 -23.28
CA GLU A 81 -0.69 -21.04 -24.48
C GLU A 81 0.16 -20.81 -25.74
N LEU A 82 1.26 -20.04 -25.63
CA LEU A 82 2.19 -19.84 -26.75
C LEU A 82 2.91 -21.12 -27.15
N ASP A 83 3.34 -21.93 -26.17
CA ASP A 83 3.99 -23.22 -26.43
C ASP A 83 3.00 -24.21 -27.06
N ALA A 84 1.77 -24.31 -26.55
CA ALA A 84 0.72 -25.15 -27.14
C ALA A 84 0.35 -24.74 -28.58
N ARG A 85 0.45 -23.45 -28.92
CA ARG A 85 0.23 -22.94 -30.29
C ARG A 85 1.43 -23.16 -31.21
N GLN A 86 2.64 -23.37 -30.68
CA GLN A 86 3.79 -23.79 -31.48
C GLN A 86 3.75 -25.28 -31.83
N GLU A 87 3.04 -26.10 -31.05
CA GLU A 87 2.79 -27.52 -31.35
C GLU A 87 1.70 -27.76 -32.40
N ASP A 88 0.94 -26.73 -32.82
CA ASP A 88 0.00 -26.82 -33.95
C ASP A 88 0.77 -26.67 -35.29
N PRO A 89 0.89 -27.71 -36.13
CA PRO A 89 1.78 -27.72 -37.30
C PRO A 89 1.36 -26.81 -38.47
N HIS A 90 0.51 -25.80 -38.26
CA HIS A 90 -0.04 -24.96 -39.34
C HIS A 90 0.82 -23.76 -39.73
N TYR A 91 2.14 -23.84 -39.50
CA TYR A 91 3.11 -23.06 -40.26
C TYR A 91 3.96 -24.00 -41.11
N GLY A 92 3.42 -24.38 -42.27
CA GLY A 92 4.21 -25.00 -43.34
C GLY A 92 5.24 -23.98 -43.84
N LEU A 93 6.47 -24.07 -43.35
CA LEU A 93 7.61 -23.40 -43.98
C LEU A 93 7.92 -24.14 -45.28
N ILE A 94 7.39 -23.64 -46.40
CA ILE A 94 7.91 -24.00 -47.71
C ILE A 94 9.00 -22.97 -48.04
N GLU A 95 10.24 -23.42 -48.08
CA GLU A 95 11.34 -22.65 -48.64
C GLU A 95 11.06 -22.42 -50.13
N HIS A 96 10.69 -21.20 -50.50
CA HIS A 96 10.84 -20.72 -51.86
C HIS A 96 11.85 -19.56 -51.83
N ASP A 97 13.00 -19.81 -52.47
CA ASP A 97 14.05 -18.87 -52.88
C ASP A 97 14.40 -17.63 -52.02
N GLY A 98 14.24 -17.72 -50.70
CA GLY A 98 14.82 -16.75 -49.76
C GLY A 98 13.88 -15.65 -49.25
N THR A 99 12.55 -15.82 -49.37
CA THR A 99 11.60 -14.84 -48.79
C THR A 99 10.56 -15.51 -47.88
N ILE A 100 10.61 -15.22 -46.57
CA ILE A 100 9.61 -15.71 -45.61
C ILE A 100 8.31 -14.90 -45.78
N THR A 101 7.35 -15.43 -46.55
CA THR A 101 6.01 -14.87 -46.63
C THR A 101 5.10 -15.61 -45.66
N ARG A 102 4.64 -14.92 -44.61
CA ARG A 102 3.77 -15.49 -43.57
C ARG A 102 2.32 -15.43 -44.09
N PHE A 103 1.82 -16.52 -44.67
CA PHE A 103 0.41 -16.62 -45.05
C PHE A 103 -0.46 -16.86 -43.81
N LEU A 104 -1.42 -15.97 -43.59
CA LEU A 104 -2.57 -16.21 -42.72
C LEU A 104 -3.62 -16.91 -43.58
N ASP A 105 -3.92 -18.17 -43.32
CA ASP A 105 -5.11 -18.80 -43.89
C ASP A 105 -6.34 -18.13 -43.29
N SER A 106 -6.82 -17.10 -43.98
CA SER A 106 -8.17 -16.59 -43.80
C SER A 106 -9.14 -17.61 -44.38
N HIS A 107 -9.51 -18.62 -43.58
CA HIS A 107 -10.74 -19.37 -43.84
C HIS A 107 -11.93 -18.47 -43.49
N THR A 108 -12.19 -17.49 -44.37
CA THR A 108 -13.46 -16.79 -44.50
C THR A 108 -14.27 -17.48 -45.58
N GLY A 109 -15.38 -18.10 -45.15
CA GLY A 109 -16.63 -18.11 -45.91
C GLY A 109 -16.78 -19.09 -47.08
N LEU A 110 -17.72 -20.04 -46.88
CA LEU A 110 -18.87 -20.31 -47.77
C LEU A 110 -18.64 -20.20 -49.29
N VAL A 111 -18.71 -21.33 -50.00
CA VAL A 111 -19.84 -21.78 -50.87
C VAL A 111 -19.72 -23.29 -51.06
#